data_AF-A0AAW7IHC6-F1
#
_entry.id   AF-A0AAW7IHC6-F1
#
_cell.length_a   1.000
_cell.length_b   1.000
_cell.length_c   1.000
_cell.angle_alpha   90.00
_cell.angle_beta   90.00
_cell.angle_gamma   90.00
#
_symmetry.space_group_name_H-M   'P 1'
#
loop_
_entity.id
_entity.type
_entity.pdbx_description
1 polymer ?
#
loop_
_entity_poly.entity_id
_entity_poly.type
_entity_poly.pdbx_seq_one_letter_code
_entity_poly.pdbx_strand_id
1 'polypeptide(L)'
;AVDPQAPAGQGEAIVLNQVGNVITGSAGGVDYFTLTINPSTGQVTLALLDNVWHGDTNNADDSVALSLGSGVLTLVQTVTDADGDSASAAIDVGTGGVFRFEDDGPS
;
A
#
# COMPACT_ATOMS: atom_id res chain seq x y z
N ALA A 1 9.64 7.34 2.34
CA ALA A 1 9.23 8.07 3.56
C ALA A 1 9.54 9.54 3.38
N VAL A 2 8.98 10.44 4.18
CA VAL A 2 9.44 11.85 4.25
C VAL A 2 10.59 11.97 5.24
N ASP A 3 11.61 12.75 4.89
CA ASP A 3 12.71 13.17 5.77
C ASP A 3 13.01 14.66 5.54
N PRO A 4 12.64 15.57 6.46
CA PRO A 4 12.85 17.00 6.29
C PRO A 4 14.32 17.43 6.34
N GLN A 5 15.24 16.55 6.75
CA GLN A 5 16.68 16.82 6.78
C GLN A 5 17.38 16.35 5.49
N ALA A 6 16.71 15.53 4.67
CA ALA A 6 17.25 15.05 3.41
C ALA A 6 17.08 16.08 2.29
N PRO A 7 18.00 16.14 1.30
CA PRO A 7 17.79 16.88 0.07
C PRO A 7 16.47 16.45 -0.61
N ALA A 8 15.66 17.42 -1.03
CA ALA A 8 14.33 17.21 -1.59
C ALA A 8 13.31 16.47 -0.68
N GLY A 9 13.62 16.25 0.59
CA GLY A 9 12.69 15.68 1.56
C GLY A 9 12.55 14.15 1.51
N GLN A 10 13.35 13.45 0.70
CA GLN A 10 13.20 12.01 0.49
C GLN A 10 13.86 11.22 1.62
N GLY A 11 13.05 10.48 2.38
CA GLY A 11 13.50 9.57 3.42
C GLY A 11 13.60 8.11 2.97
N GLU A 12 13.81 7.23 3.94
CA GLU A 12 14.00 5.78 3.75
C GLU A 12 12.87 5.07 3.00
N ALA A 13 13.19 3.90 2.44
CA ALA A 13 12.21 3.03 1.82
C ALA A 13 11.15 2.56 2.84
N ILE A 14 9.88 2.63 2.45
CA ILE A 14 8.77 2.11 3.25
C ILE A 14 8.68 0.60 3.02
N VAL A 15 8.76 -0.17 4.10
CA VAL A 15 8.69 -1.64 4.08
C VAL A 15 7.32 -2.11 4.53
N LEU A 16 6.80 -3.14 3.86
CA LEU A 16 5.50 -3.73 4.17
C LEU A 16 5.64 -4.87 5.19
N ASN A 17 4.91 -4.76 6.29
CA ASN A 17 4.85 -5.79 7.33
C ASN A 17 3.40 -6.26 7.50
N GLN A 18 3.16 -7.56 7.34
CA GLN A 18 1.82 -8.14 7.47
C GLN A 18 1.60 -8.77 8.86
N VAL A 19 0.48 -8.44 9.48
CA VAL A 19 -0.04 -9.10 10.68
C VAL A 19 -1.51 -9.42 10.47
N GLY A 20 -1.83 -10.70 10.28
CA GLY A 20 -3.18 -11.15 9.95
C GLY A 20 -3.68 -10.51 8.64
N ASN A 21 -4.75 -9.74 8.75
CA ASN A 21 -5.43 -9.09 7.62
C ASN A 21 -4.99 -7.64 7.38
N VAL A 22 -3.97 -7.17 8.11
CA VAL A 22 -3.45 -5.81 8.01
C VAL A 22 -2.00 -5.86 7.55
N ILE A 23 -1.68 -5.02 6.57
CA ILE A 23 -0.32 -4.72 6.14
C ILE A 23 -0.03 -3.28 6.54
N THR A 24 1.05 -3.07 7.26
CA THR A 24 1.54 -1.74 7.64
C THR A 24 2.78 -1.40 6.83
N GLY A 25 2.73 -0.27 6.12
CA GLY A 25 3.89 0.33 5.49
C GLY A 25 4.62 1.22 6.50
N SER A 26 5.87 0.86 6.85
CA SER A 26 6.63 1.57 7.88
C SER A 26 8.08 1.84 7.47
N ALA A 27 8.66 2.92 7.99
CA ALA A 27 10.08 3.25 7.88
C ALA A 27 10.54 4.02 9.12
N GLY A 28 11.75 3.74 9.62
CA GLY A 28 12.29 4.49 10.77
C GLY A 28 11.46 4.41 12.06
N GLY A 29 10.59 3.41 12.21
CA GLY A 29 9.67 3.27 13.34
C GLY A 29 8.38 4.10 13.22
N VAL A 30 8.14 4.74 12.07
CA VAL A 30 6.90 5.45 11.75
C VAL A 30 6.05 4.60 10.81
N ASP A 31 4.76 4.51 11.09
CA ASP A 31 3.77 3.89 10.23
C ASP A 31 3.18 4.95 9.29
N TYR A 32 3.28 4.73 7.98
CA TYR A 32 2.83 5.68 6.95
C TYR A 32 1.44 5.37 6.45
N PHE A 33 1.10 4.08 6.31
CA PHE A 33 -0.21 3.66 5.84
C PHE A 33 -0.51 2.22 6.25
N THR A 34 -1.79 1.85 6.18
CA THR A 34 -2.23 0.47 6.28
C THR A 34 -3.05 0.04 5.07
N LEU A 35 -2.85 -1.20 4.63
CA LEU A 35 -3.78 -1.93 3.77
C LEU A 35 -4.49 -2.98 4.62
N THR A 36 -5.81 -2.87 4.76
CA THR A 36 -6.62 -3.83 5.52
C THR A 36 -7.58 -4.55 4.60
N ILE A 37 -7.69 -5.87 4.74
CA ILE A 37 -8.73 -6.64 4.06
C ILE A 37 -9.82 -7.11 5.02
N ASN A 38 -11.08 -6.93 4.62
CA ASN A 38 -12.20 -7.63 5.24
C ASN A 38 -12.29 -9.05 4.66
N PRO A 39 -12.06 -10.11 5.47
CA PRO A 39 -12.02 -11.48 4.97
C PRO A 39 -13.39 -12.03 4.53
N SER A 40 -14.51 -11.43 4.96
CA SER A 40 -15.84 -11.89 4.56
C SER A 40 -16.33 -11.24 3.27
N THR A 41 -15.90 -10.01 2.97
CA THR A 41 -16.34 -9.27 1.78
C THR A 41 -15.27 -9.13 0.70
N GLY A 42 -13.99 -9.33 1.05
CA GLY A 42 -12.85 -9.04 0.18
C GLY A 42 -12.55 -7.55 0.00
N GLN A 43 -13.25 -6.66 0.71
CA GLN A 43 -12.99 -5.22 0.64
C GLN A 43 -11.58 -4.92 1.16
N VAL A 44 -10.78 -4.25 0.33
CA VAL A 44 -9.47 -3.72 0.72
C VAL A 44 -9.58 -2.23 0.97
N THR A 45 -9.02 -1.78 2.10
CA THR A 45 -8.98 -0.38 2.51
C THR A 45 -7.53 0.07 2.63
N LEU A 46 -7.18 1.13 1.90
CA LEU A 46 -5.98 1.91 2.12
C LEU A 46 -6.30 3.05 3.08
N ALA A 47 -5.53 3.18 4.15
CA ALA A 47 -5.60 4.31 5.07
C ALA A 47 -4.21 4.96 5.18
N LEU A 48 -4.14 6.26 4.89
CA LEU A 48 -2.95 7.08 5.11
C LEU A 48 -2.88 7.47 6.59
N LEU A 49 -1.73 7.26 7.21
CA LEU A 49 -1.45 7.55 8.62
C LEU A 49 -0.48 8.72 8.78
N ASP A 50 0.48 8.83 7.87
CA ASP A 50 1.47 9.91 7.81
C ASP A 50 1.83 10.24 6.36
N ASN A 51 2.39 11.41 6.11
CA ASN A 51 2.69 11.91 4.78
C ASN A 51 3.72 11.03 4.08
N VAL A 52 3.41 10.63 2.85
CA VAL A 52 4.38 9.96 1.96
C VAL A 52 5.12 11.04 1.17
N TRP A 53 6.36 10.74 0.78
CA TRP A 53 7.16 11.68 -0.02
C TRP A 53 6.72 11.65 -1.48
N HIS A 54 6.62 12.85 -2.06
CA HIS A 54 6.29 13.11 -3.46
C HIS A 54 7.47 13.74 -4.17
N GLY A 55 7.65 13.36 -5.44
CA GLY A 55 8.87 13.64 -6.18
C GLY A 55 8.82 14.90 -7.03
N ASP A 56 7.62 15.32 -7.47
CA ASP A 56 7.47 16.47 -8.34
C ASP A 56 7.20 17.76 -7.54
N THR A 57 8.28 18.45 -7.18
CA THR A 57 8.18 19.71 -6.43
C THR A 57 7.62 20.89 -7.24
N ASN A 58 7.34 20.72 -8.53
CA ASN A 58 6.79 21.78 -9.40
C ASN A 58 5.31 21.57 -9.72
N ASN A 59 4.72 20.49 -9.21
CA ASN A 59 3.32 20.16 -9.40
C ASN A 59 2.61 20.16 -8.05
N ALA A 60 1.61 21.02 -7.91
CA ALA A 60 0.79 21.09 -6.70
C ALA A 60 -0.30 20.01 -6.67
N ASP A 61 -0.41 19.16 -7.69
CA ASP A 61 -1.32 18.01 -7.76
C ASP A 61 -0.50 16.79 -8.21
N ASP A 62 0.31 16.24 -7.28
CA ASP A 62 1.23 15.11 -7.53
C ASP A 62 0.67 13.81 -6.93
N SER A 63 1.12 12.68 -7.47
CA SER A 63 0.69 11.36 -7.04
C SER A 63 1.85 10.37 -7.00
N VAL A 64 1.88 9.55 -5.94
CA VAL A 64 2.83 8.44 -5.84
C VAL A 64 2.09 7.13 -5.68
N ALA A 65 2.44 6.15 -6.50
CA ALA A 65 1.85 4.82 -6.46
C ALA A 65 2.70 3.85 -5.64
N LEU A 66 2.05 2.96 -4.89
CA LEU A 66 2.70 1.76 -4.36
C LEU A 66 3.02 0.83 -5.53
N SER A 67 4.30 0.72 -5.88
CA SER A 67 4.79 -0.11 -6.98
C SER A 67 5.71 -1.19 -6.44
N LEU A 68 5.26 -2.44 -6.51
CA LEU A 68 5.96 -3.61 -6.01
C LEU A 68 6.36 -4.53 -7.17
N GLY A 69 7.31 -5.42 -6.92
CA GLY A 69 7.58 -6.54 -7.82
C GLY A 69 6.34 -7.43 -7.97
N SER A 70 6.24 -8.12 -9.11
CA SER A 70 5.13 -9.04 -9.34
C SER A 70 5.09 -10.16 -8.28
N GLY A 71 3.89 -10.47 -7.81
CA GLY A 71 3.64 -11.51 -6.81
C GLY A 71 3.97 -11.11 -5.37
N VAL A 72 4.42 -9.88 -5.12
CA VAL A 72 4.76 -9.41 -3.76
C VAL A 72 3.50 -9.15 -2.92
N LEU A 73 2.46 -8.58 -3.52
CA LEU A 73 1.20 -8.28 -2.83
C LEU A 73 0.03 -8.84 -3.63
N THR A 74 -0.42 -10.03 -3.22
CA THR A 74 -1.50 -10.76 -3.89
C THR A 74 -2.72 -10.92 -3.01
N LEU A 75 -3.89 -10.59 -3.53
CA LEU A 75 -5.16 -10.96 -2.94
C LEU A 75 -5.53 -12.38 -3.39
N VAL A 76 -5.64 -13.31 -2.44
CA VAL A 76 -6.04 -14.69 -2.69
C VAL A 76 -7.44 -14.93 -2.13
N GLN A 77 -8.34 -15.40 -2.97
CA GLN A 77 -9.65 -15.88 -2.55
C GLN A 77 -9.67 -17.41 -2.64
N THR A 78 -10.12 -18.06 -1.56
CA THR A 78 -10.31 -19.51 -1.51
C THR A 78 -11.78 -19.80 -1.24
N VAL A 79 -12.36 -20.70 -2.02
CA VAL A 79 -13.73 -21.20 -1.86
C VAL A 79 -13.65 -22.68 -1.54
N THR A 80 -14.41 -23.11 -0.54
CA THR A 80 -14.55 -24.51 -0.12
C THR A 80 -16.01 -24.93 -0.27
N ASP A 81 -16.27 -26.10 -0.88
CA ASP A 81 -17.62 -26.62 -1.02
C ASP A 81 -18.05 -27.47 0.19
N ALA A 82 -19.20 -28.13 0.09
CA ALA A 82 -19.83 -28.81 1.23
C ALA A 82 -19.11 -30.10 1.66
N ASP A 83 -18.37 -30.75 0.76
CA ASP A 83 -17.63 -31.98 1.10
C ASP A 83 -16.15 -31.73 1.42
N GLY A 84 -15.70 -30.48 1.25
CA GLY A 84 -14.42 -29.99 1.73
C GLY A 84 -13.40 -29.70 0.63
N ASP A 85 -13.78 -29.90 -0.64
CA ASP A 85 -12.94 -29.55 -1.77
C ASP A 85 -12.76 -28.02 -1.84
N SER A 86 -11.54 -27.56 -2.13
CA SER A 86 -11.20 -26.14 -2.16
C SER A 86 -10.54 -25.72 -3.47
N ALA A 87 -10.88 -24.53 -3.94
CA ALA A 87 -10.26 -23.88 -5.09
C ALA A 87 -9.87 -22.44 -4.75
N SER A 88 -8.77 -21.96 -5.33
CA SER A 88 -8.26 -20.60 -5.10
C SER A 88 -8.03 -19.83 -6.40
N ALA A 89 -8.21 -18.52 -6.32
CA ALA A 89 -7.83 -17.56 -7.36
C ALA A 89 -7.03 -16.41 -6.73
N ALA A 90 -6.08 -15.84 -7.47
CA ALA A 90 -5.22 -14.76 -7.00
C ALA A 90 -5.22 -13.57 -7.97
N ILE A 91 -5.16 -12.37 -7.41
CA ILE A 91 -4.98 -11.11 -8.13
C ILE A 91 -3.78 -10.39 -7.52
N ASP A 92 -2.82 -10.00 -8.35
CA ASP A 92 -1.70 -9.14 -7.94
C ASP A 92 -2.20 -7.68 -7.87
N VAL A 93 -2.17 -7.11 -6.66
CA VAL A 93 -2.59 -5.72 -6.39
C VAL A 93 -1.41 -4.83 -6.01
N GLY A 94 -0.19 -5.38 -6.01
CA GLY A 94 1.05 -4.64 -5.81
C GLY A 94 1.61 -4.04 -7.11
N THR A 95 1.13 -4.52 -8.24
CA THR A 95 1.51 -4.04 -9.57
C THR A 95 0.42 -3.13 -10.16
N GLY A 96 0.79 -2.29 -11.14
CA GLY A 96 -0.18 -1.48 -11.89
C GLY A 96 -0.70 -0.23 -11.17
N GLY A 97 -0.20 0.10 -9.98
CA GLY A 97 -0.54 1.33 -9.27
C GLY A 97 -1.97 1.37 -8.72
N VAL A 98 -2.47 0.22 -8.25
CA VAL A 98 -3.80 0.08 -7.62
C VAL A 98 -3.95 0.99 -6.40
N PHE A 99 -2.87 1.15 -5.62
CA PHE A 99 -2.82 2.04 -4.47
C PHE A 99 -1.98 3.26 -4.80
N ARG A 100 -2.56 4.45 -4.60
CA ARG A 100 -1.93 5.74 -4.85
C ARG A 100 -2.16 6.67 -3.66
N PHE A 101 -1.19 7.56 -3.46
CA PHE A 101 -1.24 8.64 -2.50
C PHE A 101 -1.17 9.94 -3.29
N GLU A 102 -2.22 10.74 -3.16
CA GLU A 102 -2.33 12.04 -3.82
C GLU A 102 -1.78 13.13 -2.87
N ASP A 103 -1.15 14.16 -3.43
CA ASP A 103 -0.68 15.35 -2.70
C ASP A 103 -1.20 16.62 -3.39
N ASP A 104 -2.06 17.32 -2.66
CA ASP A 104 -2.63 18.61 -3.06
C ASP A 104 -1.88 19.73 -2.31
N GLY A 105 -0.92 20.34 -2.99
CA GLY A 105 -0.11 21.45 -2.51
C GLY A 105 -0.77 22.82 -2.71
N PRO A 106 -0.29 23.87 -2.00
CA PRO A 106 -0.75 25.25 -2.22
C PRO A 106 -0.37 25.80 -3.61
N SER A 107 -1.25 26.62 -4.21
CA SER A 107 -1.01 27.35 -5.49
C SER A 107 -0.47 28.76 -5.31
#